data_AF-A0A2N8TXE9-F1
#
_entry.id   AF-A0A2N8TXE9-F1
#
_cell.length_a   1.000
_cell.length_b   1.000
_cell.length_c   1.000
_cell.angle_alpha   90.00
_cell.angle_beta   90.00
_cell.angle_gamma   90.00
#
_symmetry.space_group_name_H-M   'P 1'
#
loop_
_entity.id
_entity.type
_entity.pdbx_description
1 polymer ?
#
loop_
_entity_poly.entity_id
_entity_poly.type
_entity_poly.pdbx_seq_one_letter_code
_entity_poly.pdbx_strand_id
1 'polypeptide(L)'
;MNVRRRLIPAALVSALGLGALTACSSDSAASGNTDKFDVVASFYPMAFLAEQIGGDHANVTSLTEPGQEPHDLEISTKQRAQLEEADAALYLKGLQPAVDEAVGQTGIKTKIDAAGLTHLEDHGTGGHTHEGEEGHAEEEGHSEEEEHGRDPHVWLDPVKYAEIAQGVGKAFEKADPDHAADYKKNTAALVTKLKGLDSDFENGLKNSRSKVFFTNHAAFGYLAERYGLTQEAISGIDPESEPSGARVRELQQEAKADGVTTVFYETLVSDKTAKTLARDANLKTDVLDPLEGITDKSRGDDYFQVMEANLKALRTALGAK
;
A
#
# COMPACT_ATOMS: atom_id res chain seq x y z
N MET A 1 73.76 67.46 -28.92
CA MET A 1 74.69 66.66 -28.08
C MET A 1 73.91 65.51 -27.46
N ASN A 2 74.43 64.30 -27.61
CA ASN A 2 74.16 63.06 -26.89
C ASN A 2 72.78 62.37 -26.97
N VAL A 3 72.81 61.33 -27.80
CA VAL A 3 72.03 60.08 -27.81
C VAL A 3 71.98 59.41 -26.42
N ARG A 4 70.85 58.80 -26.03
CA ARG A 4 70.78 57.36 -25.61
C ARG A 4 69.36 56.87 -25.25
N ARG A 5 69.04 55.72 -25.85
CA ARG A 5 67.91 54.78 -25.64
C ARG A 5 67.93 54.11 -24.24
N ARG A 6 66.76 53.63 -23.79
CA ARG A 6 66.47 52.29 -23.17
C ARG A 6 64.96 52.24 -22.82
N LEU A 7 64.15 51.41 -23.50
CA LEU A 7 63.77 50.00 -23.24
C LEU A 7 62.70 49.79 -22.14
N ILE A 8 61.74 48.92 -22.49
CA ILE A 8 60.37 48.63 -21.98
C ILE A 8 60.41 47.80 -20.65
N PRO A 9 59.29 47.59 -19.90
CA PRO A 9 58.31 46.54 -20.26
C PRO A 9 56.83 46.88 -19.99
N ALA A 10 55.97 46.16 -20.71
CA ALA A 10 54.52 46.14 -20.61
C ALA A 10 54.02 45.39 -19.36
N ALA A 11 52.89 45.83 -18.81
CA ALA A 11 52.07 45.04 -17.88
C ALA A 11 50.62 45.07 -18.34
N LEU A 12 50.12 43.92 -18.79
CA LEU A 12 48.70 43.63 -18.98
C LEU A 12 48.04 43.52 -17.60
N VAL A 13 46.91 44.20 -17.40
CA VAL A 13 45.98 43.93 -16.30
C VAL A 13 44.67 43.50 -16.92
N SER A 14 44.36 42.21 -16.74
CA SER A 14 43.16 41.52 -17.21
C SER A 14 41.93 41.94 -16.42
N ALA A 15 40.83 42.21 -17.14
CA ALA A 15 39.51 42.47 -16.59
C ALA A 15 38.84 41.17 -16.12
N LEU A 16 38.36 41.16 -14.87
CA LEU A 16 37.53 40.09 -14.32
C LEU A 16 36.08 40.60 -14.23
N GLY A 17 35.27 40.24 -15.23
CA GLY A 17 33.81 40.44 -15.19
C GLY A 17 33.15 39.20 -14.59
N LEU A 18 32.57 39.34 -13.39
CA LEU A 18 31.70 38.31 -12.80
C LEU A 18 30.34 38.34 -13.49
N GLY A 19 30.09 37.35 -14.35
CA GLY A 19 28.74 37.01 -14.80
C GLY A 19 28.06 36.11 -13.78
N ALA A 20 26.95 36.56 -13.20
CA ALA A 20 26.07 35.73 -12.39
C ALA A 20 25.32 34.76 -13.29
N LEU A 21 25.61 33.47 -13.15
CA LEU A 21 24.81 32.37 -13.69
C LEU A 21 23.88 31.88 -12.58
N THR A 22 22.63 32.33 -12.60
CA THR A 22 21.53 31.67 -11.89
C THR A 22 21.21 30.37 -12.61
N ALA A 23 21.79 29.28 -12.12
CA ALA A 23 21.38 27.93 -12.46
C ALA A 23 20.32 27.48 -11.46
N CYS A 24 19.09 27.34 -11.93
CA CYS A 24 18.06 26.55 -11.25
C CYS A 24 18.50 25.08 -11.30
N SER A 25 18.87 24.52 -10.15
CA SER A 25 18.91 23.07 -9.96
C SER A 25 17.70 22.69 -9.12
N SER A 26 16.92 21.77 -9.67
CA SER A 26 15.83 21.09 -8.99
C SER A 26 16.46 20.14 -7.97
N ASP A 27 16.49 20.56 -6.71
CA ASP A 27 16.96 19.73 -5.60
C ASP A 27 15.92 18.66 -5.29
N SER A 28 16.20 17.44 -5.75
CA SER A 28 15.73 16.23 -5.08
C SER A 28 16.79 15.80 -4.06
N ALA A 29 16.33 15.63 -2.82
CA ALA A 29 16.98 14.91 -1.72
C ALA A 29 18.26 15.52 -1.12
N ALA A 30 18.07 16.46 -0.19
CA ALA A 30 18.92 16.59 0.98
C ALA A 30 18.12 16.12 2.20
N SER A 31 18.51 14.98 2.79
CA SER A 31 18.19 14.62 4.17
C SER A 31 18.90 15.65 5.07
N GLY A 32 18.23 16.77 5.30
CA GLY A 32 18.66 17.78 6.24
C GLY A 32 17.80 17.63 7.46
N ASN A 33 18.42 17.27 8.59
CA ASN A 33 17.87 17.26 9.95
C ASN A 33 16.67 18.20 10.07
N THR A 34 15.48 17.66 9.83
CA THR A 34 14.27 18.44 9.93
C THR A 34 13.98 18.57 11.42
N ASP A 35 13.50 19.70 11.92
CA ASP A 35 13.00 19.79 13.30
C ASP A 35 11.68 18.98 13.47
N LYS A 36 11.42 18.00 12.59
CA LYS A 36 10.21 17.19 12.51
C LYS A 36 10.54 15.74 12.88
N PHE A 37 9.52 15.01 13.29
CA PHE A 37 9.58 13.58 13.58
C PHE A 37 9.79 12.79 12.29
N ASP A 38 10.97 12.19 12.11
CA ASP A 38 11.34 11.47 10.89
C ASP A 38 10.77 10.03 10.93
N VAL A 39 9.82 9.74 10.04
CA VAL A 39 9.11 8.45 9.96
C VAL A 39 9.42 7.76 8.65
N VAL A 40 9.97 6.56 8.73
CA VAL A 40 10.07 5.65 7.58
C VAL A 40 8.85 4.75 7.57
N ALA A 41 8.04 4.86 6.53
CA ALA A 41 6.87 4.04 6.30
C ALA A 41 7.16 2.96 5.25
N SER A 42 6.62 1.75 5.40
CA SER A 42 7.01 0.65 4.51
C SER A 42 6.42 0.73 3.10
N PHE A 43 5.15 1.11 2.97
CA PHE A 43 4.43 1.25 1.70
C PHE A 43 3.28 2.27 1.82
N TYR A 44 2.51 2.48 0.75
CA TYR A 44 1.60 3.63 0.64
C TYR A 44 0.57 3.79 1.79
N PRO A 45 -0.20 2.77 2.22
CA PRO A 45 -1.12 2.91 3.35
C PRO A 45 -0.41 3.34 4.65
N MET A 46 0.78 2.78 4.93
CA MET A 46 1.55 3.19 6.09
C MET A 46 2.02 4.64 5.97
N ALA A 47 2.51 5.05 4.79
CA ALA A 47 2.92 6.43 4.54
C ALA A 47 1.74 7.39 4.70
N PHE A 48 0.58 7.05 4.13
CA PHE A 48 -0.64 7.82 4.25
C PHE A 48 -1.07 8.01 5.71
N LEU A 49 -1.05 6.96 6.55
CA LEU A 49 -1.34 7.10 7.98
C LEU A 49 -0.36 8.06 8.66
N ALA A 50 0.95 7.88 8.43
CA ALA A 50 1.98 8.71 9.02
C ALA A 50 1.84 10.18 8.62
N GLU A 51 1.53 10.47 7.35
CA GLU A 51 1.33 11.81 6.84
C GLU A 51 0.06 12.45 7.41
N GLN A 52 -1.07 11.73 7.40
CA GLN A 52 -2.34 12.27 7.90
C GLN A 52 -2.31 12.52 9.41
N ILE A 53 -1.64 11.68 10.18
CA ILE A 53 -1.51 11.82 11.64
C ILE A 53 -0.44 12.86 11.97
N GLY A 54 0.73 12.75 11.33
CA GLY A 54 1.89 13.59 11.58
C GLY A 54 1.72 15.04 11.14
N GLY A 55 0.98 15.28 10.05
CA GLY A 55 0.76 16.62 9.50
C GLY A 55 2.07 17.38 9.29
N ASP A 56 2.12 18.64 9.72
CA ASP A 56 3.31 19.48 9.58
C ASP A 56 4.48 19.07 10.50
N HIS A 57 4.26 18.18 11.47
CA HIS A 57 5.24 17.78 12.49
C HIS A 57 6.00 16.50 12.15
N ALA A 58 5.56 15.75 11.14
CA ALA A 58 6.28 14.58 10.67
C ALA A 58 6.91 14.83 9.29
N ASN A 59 8.04 14.19 9.05
CA ASN A 59 8.64 14.04 7.74
C ASN A 59 8.58 12.55 7.39
N VAL A 60 7.81 12.19 6.36
CA VAL A 60 7.52 10.79 6.02
C VAL A 60 8.28 10.38 4.77
N THR A 61 8.99 9.25 4.84
CA THR A 61 9.64 8.62 3.70
C THR A 61 9.07 7.21 3.51
N SER A 62 8.54 6.91 2.32
CA SER A 62 8.10 5.55 1.97
C SER A 62 9.28 4.71 1.48
N LEU A 63 9.35 3.45 1.90
CA LEU A 63 10.32 2.47 1.38
C LEU A 63 9.91 1.98 -0.01
N THR A 64 8.63 1.67 -0.23
CA THR A 64 8.10 1.33 -1.56
C THR A 64 7.81 2.58 -2.36
N GLU A 65 8.37 2.69 -3.57
CA GLU A 65 8.09 3.79 -4.49
C GLU A 65 6.72 3.62 -5.17
N PRO A 66 6.05 4.72 -5.58
CA PRO A 66 4.83 4.63 -6.39
C PRO A 66 5.01 3.75 -7.63
N GLY A 67 4.16 2.73 -7.79
CA GLY A 67 4.20 1.81 -8.93
C GLY A 67 5.06 0.55 -8.71
N GLN A 68 5.76 0.45 -7.58
CA GLN A 68 6.43 -0.77 -7.16
C GLN A 68 5.47 -1.67 -6.38
N GLU A 69 5.51 -2.96 -6.67
CA GLU A 69 4.78 -4.01 -5.94
C GLU A 69 5.37 -4.18 -4.53
N PRO A 70 4.65 -3.83 -3.44
CA PRO A 70 5.20 -3.93 -2.08
C PRO A 70 5.49 -5.36 -1.62
N HIS A 71 4.71 -6.37 -2.03
CA HIS A 71 4.90 -7.77 -1.58
C HIS A 71 6.31 -8.29 -1.94
N ASP A 72 6.83 -7.86 -3.10
CA ASP A 72 8.15 -8.21 -3.63
C ASP A 72 9.25 -7.17 -3.33
N LEU A 73 9.01 -6.24 -2.40
CA LEU A 73 9.99 -5.20 -2.09
C LEU A 73 11.30 -5.83 -1.57
N GLU A 74 12.38 -5.60 -2.31
CA GLU A 74 13.75 -5.76 -1.82
C GLU A 74 14.26 -4.46 -1.22
N ILE A 75 14.93 -4.54 -0.07
CA ILE A 75 15.51 -3.37 0.60
C ILE A 75 16.95 -3.13 0.13
N SER A 76 17.21 -1.93 -0.39
CA SER A 76 18.55 -1.46 -0.75
C SER A 76 19.36 -1.02 0.48
N THR A 77 20.69 -0.92 0.33
CA THR A 77 21.57 -0.36 1.37
C THR A 77 21.19 1.08 1.77
N LYS A 78 20.70 1.87 0.81
CA LYS A 78 20.25 3.25 1.08
C LYS A 78 18.98 3.24 1.96
N GLN A 79 18.00 2.41 1.63
CA GLN A 79 16.78 2.26 2.43
C GLN A 79 17.08 1.73 3.83
N ARG A 80 18.03 0.80 4.00
CA ARG A 80 18.50 0.37 5.34
C ARG A 80 19.06 1.53 6.15
N ALA A 81 19.92 2.35 5.55
CA ALA A 81 20.48 3.52 6.23
C ALA A 81 19.39 4.53 6.62
N GLN A 82 18.43 4.80 5.72
CA GLN A 82 17.28 5.66 6.02
C GLN A 82 16.45 5.12 7.19
N LEU A 83 16.22 3.80 7.22
CA LEU A 83 15.54 3.14 8.32
C LEU A 83 16.34 3.32 9.62
N GLU A 84 17.64 3.05 9.65
CA GLU A 84 18.49 3.18 10.85
C GLU A 84 18.57 4.61 11.42
N GLU A 85 18.47 5.63 10.56
CA GLU A 85 18.54 7.04 10.95
C GLU A 85 17.20 7.63 11.41
N ALA A 86 16.07 6.97 11.14
CA ALA A 86 14.74 7.47 11.45
C ALA A 86 14.38 7.41 12.94
N ASP A 87 13.47 8.27 13.37
CA ASP A 87 12.92 8.24 14.73
C ASP A 87 11.93 7.09 14.92
N ALA A 88 11.17 6.77 13.86
CA ALA A 88 10.21 5.68 13.85
C ALA A 88 10.13 4.93 12.52
N ALA A 89 9.83 3.64 12.62
CA ALA A 89 9.42 2.80 11.50
C ALA A 89 7.94 2.46 11.63
N LEU A 90 7.14 2.75 10.62
CA LEU A 90 5.74 2.33 10.51
C LEU A 90 5.61 1.30 9.39
N TYR A 91 5.28 0.07 9.74
CA TYR A 91 5.24 -1.05 8.81
C TYR A 91 4.07 -1.98 9.14
N LEU A 92 3.75 -2.86 8.20
CA LEU A 92 2.77 -3.92 8.40
C LEU A 92 3.50 -5.26 8.32
N LYS A 93 3.65 -5.92 9.46
CA LYS A 93 4.32 -7.21 9.51
C LYS A 93 3.55 -8.27 8.72
N GLY A 94 4.28 -9.09 7.96
CA GLY A 94 3.73 -10.17 7.13
C GLY A 94 3.45 -9.76 5.68
N LEU A 95 3.55 -8.47 5.33
CA LEU A 95 3.38 -8.00 3.95
C LEU A 95 4.69 -7.98 3.16
N GLN A 96 5.76 -7.45 3.75
CA GLN A 96 7.03 -7.19 3.04
C GLN A 96 8.18 -7.89 3.80
N PRO A 97 8.53 -9.14 3.47
CA PRO A 97 9.50 -9.94 4.24
C PRO A 97 10.86 -9.24 4.45
N ALA A 98 11.36 -8.54 3.44
CA ALA A 98 12.62 -7.80 3.55
C ALA A 98 12.53 -6.61 4.54
N VAL A 99 11.37 -5.96 4.63
CA VAL A 99 11.11 -4.88 5.61
C VAL A 99 11.02 -5.49 7.00
N ASP A 100 10.32 -6.59 7.18
CA ASP A 100 10.19 -7.28 8.46
C ASP A 100 11.56 -7.67 9.02
N GLU A 101 12.44 -8.23 8.17
CA GLU A 101 13.81 -8.55 8.54
C GLU A 101 14.61 -7.29 8.92
N ALA A 102 14.56 -6.25 8.08
CA ALA A 102 15.31 -5.01 8.31
C ALA A 102 14.85 -4.30 9.60
N VAL A 103 13.54 -4.23 9.85
CA VAL A 103 12.97 -3.68 11.08
C VAL A 103 13.30 -4.57 12.29
N GLY A 104 13.43 -5.89 12.11
CA GLY A 104 13.91 -6.80 13.15
C GLY A 104 15.36 -6.50 13.57
N GLN A 105 16.22 -6.17 12.60
CA GLN A 105 17.65 -5.94 12.80
C GLN A 105 18.01 -4.51 13.23
N THR A 106 17.17 -3.52 12.94
CA THR A 106 17.45 -2.12 13.28
C THR A 106 17.37 -1.82 14.78
N GLY A 107 18.16 -0.85 15.22
CA GLY A 107 18.19 -0.32 16.59
C GLY A 107 17.16 0.77 16.89
N ILE A 108 16.28 1.12 15.93
CA ILE A 108 15.21 2.12 16.13
C ILE A 108 14.38 1.78 17.37
N LYS A 109 14.12 2.79 18.20
CA LYS A 109 13.34 2.63 19.44
C LYS A 109 11.84 2.53 19.19
N THR A 110 11.34 3.24 18.20
CA THR A 110 9.91 3.30 17.87
C THR A 110 9.62 2.46 16.64
N LYS A 111 9.21 1.21 16.85
CA LYS A 111 8.74 0.31 15.79
C LYS A 111 7.24 0.18 15.93
N ILE A 112 6.50 0.58 14.90
CA ILE A 112 5.04 0.59 14.89
C ILE A 112 4.61 -0.46 13.87
N ASP A 113 4.24 -1.64 14.38
CA ASP A 113 3.70 -2.73 13.59
C ASP A 113 2.17 -2.62 13.52
N ALA A 114 1.64 -2.27 12.35
CA ALA A 114 0.21 -2.15 12.11
C ALA A 114 -0.56 -3.45 12.34
N ALA A 115 0.07 -4.62 12.13
CA ALA A 115 -0.55 -5.92 12.37
C ALA A 115 -0.85 -6.14 13.86
N GLY A 116 -0.07 -5.51 14.75
CA GLY A 116 -0.28 -5.54 16.20
C GLY A 116 -1.32 -4.54 16.70
N LEU A 117 -1.87 -3.68 15.84
CA LEU A 117 -2.82 -2.61 16.21
C LEU A 117 -4.28 -2.97 15.91
N THR A 118 -4.53 -4.10 15.23
CA THR A 118 -5.87 -4.65 14.95
C THR A 118 -5.82 -6.18 14.97
N HIS A 119 -6.97 -6.84 14.82
CA HIS A 119 -7.06 -8.28 14.65
C HIS A 119 -6.92 -8.64 13.16
N LEU A 120 -5.96 -9.50 12.84
CA LEU A 120 -5.80 -10.06 11.50
C LEU A 120 -6.65 -11.33 11.37
N GLU A 121 -7.36 -11.44 10.25
CA GLU A 121 -8.13 -12.62 9.85
C GLU A 121 -7.34 -13.46 8.83
N ASP A 122 -7.85 -14.65 8.55
CA ASP A 122 -7.40 -15.49 7.45
C ASP A 122 -8.45 -15.44 6.33
N HIS A 123 -8.10 -14.75 5.24
CA HIS A 123 -8.89 -14.72 4.01
C HIS A 123 -8.20 -15.45 2.86
N GLY A 124 -7.17 -16.26 3.15
CA GLY A 124 -6.54 -17.12 2.16
C GLY A 124 -7.62 -17.87 1.40
N THR A 125 -7.62 -17.77 0.06
CA THR A 125 -8.67 -18.35 -0.78
C THR A 125 -8.63 -19.86 -0.63
N GLY A 126 -9.35 -20.37 0.36
CA GLY A 126 -9.57 -21.77 0.57
C GLY A 126 -10.22 -22.32 -0.68
N GLY A 127 -9.47 -23.13 -1.43
CA GLY A 127 -10.08 -24.10 -2.32
C GLY A 127 -11.12 -24.85 -1.50
N HIS A 128 -12.37 -24.72 -1.93
CA HIS A 128 -13.56 -25.40 -1.41
C HIS A 128 -13.23 -26.56 -0.46
N THR A 129 -13.43 -26.36 0.84
CA THR A 129 -13.50 -27.48 1.79
C THR A 129 -14.75 -28.28 1.46
N HIS A 130 -14.58 -29.31 0.63
CA HIS A 130 -15.61 -30.31 0.42
C HIS A 130 -15.85 -31.03 1.75
N GLU A 131 -16.93 -30.68 2.44
CA GLU A 131 -17.57 -31.59 3.39
C GLU A 131 -17.99 -32.85 2.62
N GLY A 132 -17.23 -33.93 2.77
CA GLY A 132 -17.44 -35.19 2.04
C GLY A 132 -16.70 -36.38 2.64
N GLU A 133 -17.40 -37.05 3.57
CA GLU A 133 -17.32 -38.48 3.96
C GLU A 133 -16.08 -39.04 4.69
N GLU A 134 -16.36 -39.40 5.95
CA GLU A 134 -15.78 -40.46 6.80
C GLU A 134 -15.05 -41.61 6.06
N GLY A 135 -13.77 -41.83 6.41
CA GLY A 135 -13.03 -43.03 6.02
C GLY A 135 -11.59 -43.09 6.56
N HIS A 136 -11.38 -43.83 7.63
CA HIS A 136 -10.14 -44.14 8.36
C HIS A 136 -8.82 -44.25 7.56
N ALA A 137 -7.72 -43.73 8.13
CA ALA A 137 -6.54 -44.51 8.58
C ALA A 137 -5.48 -43.60 9.23
N GLU A 138 -4.85 -44.11 10.29
CA GLU A 138 -3.77 -43.44 11.02
C GLU A 138 -2.46 -43.40 10.22
N GLU A 139 -1.86 -42.21 10.08
CA GLU A 139 -0.41 -42.04 9.94
C GLU A 139 0.04 -40.84 10.77
N GLU A 140 1.08 -41.08 11.58
CA GLU A 140 1.89 -40.08 12.28
C GLU A 140 2.60 -39.19 11.24
N GLY A 141 1.96 -38.09 10.87
CA GLY A 141 2.53 -37.03 10.06
C GLY A 141 2.77 -35.80 10.93
N HIS A 142 4.02 -35.34 10.99
CA HIS A 142 4.36 -34.03 11.51
C HIS A 142 3.44 -32.98 10.88
N SER A 143 2.56 -32.39 11.68
CA SER A 143 1.90 -31.15 11.32
C SER A 143 2.97 -30.06 11.34
N GLU A 144 3.68 -29.91 10.22
CA GLU A 144 4.04 -28.57 9.81
C GLU A 144 2.70 -27.87 9.62
N GLU A 145 2.28 -27.13 10.66
CA GLU A 145 1.39 -26.00 10.45
C GLU A 145 2.09 -25.17 9.38
N GLU A 146 1.73 -25.37 8.12
CA GLU A 146 2.02 -24.38 7.10
C GLU A 146 1.49 -23.08 7.68
N GLU A 147 2.41 -22.19 8.05
CA GLU A 147 2.13 -20.85 8.54
C GLU A 147 1.54 -20.11 7.34
N HIS A 148 0.28 -20.42 6.99
CA HIS A 148 -0.50 -19.66 6.05
C HIS A 148 -0.56 -18.26 6.66
N GLY A 149 0.24 -17.36 6.10
CA GLY A 149 0.31 -15.97 6.54
C GLY A 149 -1.10 -15.40 6.55
N ARG A 150 -1.49 -14.81 7.68
CA ARG A 150 -2.79 -14.11 7.80
C ARG A 150 -2.90 -13.05 6.71
N ASP A 151 -4.11 -12.76 6.27
CA ASP A 151 -4.34 -11.76 5.22
C ASP A 151 -3.82 -10.39 5.71
N PRO A 152 -2.82 -9.78 5.02
CA PRO A 152 -2.29 -8.49 5.42
C PRO A 152 -3.16 -7.30 4.96
N HIS A 153 -4.15 -7.47 4.08
CA HIS A 153 -4.84 -6.37 3.39
C HIS A 153 -5.89 -5.60 4.23
N VAL A 154 -5.60 -5.43 5.53
CA VAL A 154 -6.48 -4.80 6.54
C VAL A 154 -6.89 -3.37 6.23
N TRP A 155 -6.09 -2.63 5.45
CA TRP A 155 -6.37 -1.22 5.15
C TRP A 155 -7.56 -1.04 4.21
N LEU A 156 -8.03 -2.12 3.56
CA LEU A 156 -9.22 -2.10 2.71
C LEU A 156 -10.53 -2.22 3.51
N ASP A 157 -10.47 -2.54 4.81
CA ASP A 157 -11.57 -2.32 5.76
C ASP A 157 -11.38 -0.98 6.49
N PRO A 158 -12.20 0.05 6.22
CA PRO A 158 -12.08 1.37 6.84
C PRO A 158 -12.18 1.34 8.37
N VAL A 159 -12.85 0.34 8.96
CA VAL A 159 -12.98 0.18 10.41
C VAL A 159 -11.67 -0.33 11.00
N LYS A 160 -11.10 -1.41 10.46
CA LYS A 160 -9.79 -1.92 10.89
C LYS A 160 -8.70 -0.87 10.64
N TYR A 161 -8.74 -0.15 9.51
CA TYR A 161 -7.81 0.92 9.24
C TYR A 161 -7.93 2.10 10.23
N ALA A 162 -9.14 2.39 10.73
CA ALA A 162 -9.34 3.38 11.79
C ALA A 162 -8.77 2.92 13.15
N GLU A 163 -8.80 1.62 13.47
CA GLU A 163 -8.14 1.06 14.65
C GLU A 163 -6.62 1.22 14.56
N ILE A 164 -6.05 0.88 13.40
CA ILE A 164 -4.62 1.07 13.12
C ILE A 164 -4.25 2.54 13.26
N ALA A 165 -5.02 3.46 12.66
CA ALA A 165 -4.80 4.90 12.77
C ALA A 165 -4.77 5.38 14.24
N GLN A 166 -5.66 4.87 15.09
CA GLN A 166 -5.64 5.18 16.53
C GLN A 166 -4.40 4.67 17.23
N GLY A 167 -3.94 3.46 16.88
CA GLY A 167 -2.71 2.88 17.41
C GLY A 167 -1.46 3.68 16.99
N VAL A 168 -1.39 4.06 15.71
CA VAL A 168 -0.30 4.90 15.17
C VAL A 168 -0.29 6.27 15.84
N GLY A 169 -1.45 6.92 15.99
CA GLY A 169 -1.57 8.20 16.69
C GLY A 169 -1.01 8.16 18.12
N LYS A 170 -1.38 7.12 18.89
CA LYS A 170 -0.83 6.91 20.25
C LYS A 170 0.68 6.66 20.25
N ALA A 171 1.21 5.98 19.24
CA ALA A 171 2.64 5.73 19.12
C ALA A 171 3.38 7.05 18.82
N PHE A 172 2.85 7.90 17.95
CA PHE A 172 3.39 9.23 17.66
C PHE A 172 3.36 10.12 18.90
N GLU A 173 2.22 10.19 19.61
CA GLU A 173 2.09 10.93 20.88
C GLU A 173 3.15 10.51 21.93
N LYS A 174 3.53 9.23 21.95
CA LYS A 174 4.53 8.70 22.88
C LYS A 174 5.96 8.99 22.44
N ALA A 175 6.23 8.91 21.14
CA ALA A 175 7.57 9.06 20.59
C ALA A 175 7.98 10.54 20.46
N ASP A 176 7.01 11.42 20.20
CA ASP A 176 7.18 12.87 20.07
C ASP A 176 6.12 13.62 20.91
N PRO A 177 6.34 13.72 22.24
CA PRO A 177 5.35 14.24 23.17
C PRO A 177 5.10 15.75 23.04
N ASP A 178 6.02 16.50 22.44
CA ASP A 178 5.89 17.96 22.27
C ASP A 178 4.76 18.31 21.29
N HIS A 179 4.42 17.39 20.37
CA HIS A 179 3.36 17.55 19.36
C HIS A 179 2.14 16.63 19.58
N ALA A 180 2.06 15.95 20.74
CA ALA A 180 1.02 14.96 21.02
C ALA A 180 -0.42 15.48 20.85
N ALA A 181 -0.68 16.74 21.18
CA ALA A 181 -2.01 17.33 21.04
C ALA A 181 -2.47 17.40 19.57
N ASP A 182 -1.54 17.71 18.66
CA ASP A 182 -1.82 17.80 17.23
C ASP A 182 -1.97 16.41 16.60
N TYR A 183 -1.12 15.44 16.95
CA TYR A 183 -1.29 14.04 16.53
C TYR A 183 -2.64 13.47 16.94
N LYS A 184 -3.07 13.73 18.18
CA LYS A 184 -4.37 13.28 18.68
C LYS A 184 -5.53 13.90 17.90
N LYS A 185 -5.45 15.20 17.60
CA LYS A 185 -6.46 15.93 16.81
C LYS A 185 -6.52 15.39 15.38
N ASN A 186 -5.38 15.22 14.74
CA ASN A 186 -5.27 14.72 13.37
C ASN A 186 -5.79 13.29 13.26
N THR A 187 -5.42 12.43 14.22
CA THR A 187 -5.93 11.05 14.33
C THR A 187 -7.45 11.04 14.45
N ALA A 188 -8.03 11.87 15.31
CA ALA A 188 -9.49 11.96 15.46
C ALA A 188 -10.19 12.42 14.16
N ALA A 189 -9.59 13.36 13.43
CA ALA A 189 -10.10 13.81 12.14
C ALA A 189 -10.04 12.69 11.08
N LEU A 190 -8.92 11.96 11.00
CA LEU A 190 -8.75 10.83 10.09
C LEU A 190 -9.76 9.71 10.38
N VAL A 191 -9.90 9.30 11.65
CA VAL A 191 -10.88 8.29 12.08
C VAL A 191 -12.30 8.71 11.72
N THR A 192 -12.63 10.01 11.81
CA THR A 192 -13.95 10.51 11.40
C THR A 192 -14.19 10.34 9.90
N LYS A 193 -13.17 10.62 9.06
CA LYS A 193 -13.27 10.39 7.61
C LYS A 193 -13.43 8.90 7.28
N LEU A 194 -12.66 8.02 7.95
CA LEU A 194 -12.74 6.56 7.75
C LEU A 194 -14.12 6.00 8.15
N LYS A 195 -14.75 6.52 9.20
CA LYS A 195 -16.14 6.17 9.56
C LYS A 195 -17.16 6.66 8.52
N GLY A 196 -16.91 7.81 7.90
CA GLY A 196 -17.71 8.28 6.78
C GLY A 196 -17.61 7.32 5.59
N LEU A 197 -16.39 6.91 5.25
CA LEU A 197 -16.14 5.94 4.19
C LEU A 197 -16.81 4.58 4.46
N ASP A 198 -16.72 4.07 5.69
CA ASP A 198 -17.46 2.86 6.12
C ASP A 198 -18.97 2.99 5.87
N SER A 199 -19.55 4.12 6.29
CA SER A 199 -20.97 4.39 6.07
C SER A 199 -21.32 4.46 4.58
N ASP A 200 -20.45 5.03 3.74
CA ASP A 200 -20.67 5.11 2.29
C ASP A 200 -20.64 3.74 1.62
N PHE A 201 -19.71 2.87 2.03
CA PHE A 201 -19.65 1.49 1.56
C PHE A 201 -20.86 0.67 2.03
N GLU A 202 -21.21 0.72 3.32
CA GLU A 202 -22.37 0.01 3.86
C GLU A 202 -23.63 0.40 3.09
N ASN A 203 -23.90 1.69 2.96
CA ASN A 203 -25.08 2.19 2.24
C ASN A 203 -25.01 1.89 0.75
N GLY A 204 -23.83 2.03 0.14
CA GLY A 204 -23.62 1.84 -1.29
C GLY A 204 -23.79 0.39 -1.74
N LEU A 205 -23.50 -0.58 -0.88
CA LEU A 205 -23.46 -2.02 -1.21
C LEU A 205 -24.61 -2.83 -0.56
N LYS A 206 -25.41 -2.19 0.30
CA LYS A 206 -26.55 -2.83 1.00
C LYS A 206 -27.49 -3.58 0.07
N ASN A 207 -27.88 -2.95 -1.05
CA ASN A 207 -28.87 -3.46 -2.00
C ASN A 207 -28.24 -3.99 -3.29
N SER A 208 -27.07 -4.62 -3.19
CA SER A 208 -26.42 -5.29 -4.32
C SER A 208 -27.22 -6.50 -4.80
N ARG A 209 -27.32 -6.69 -6.13
CA ARG A 209 -28.01 -7.82 -6.75
C ARG A 209 -27.19 -9.10 -6.69
N SER A 210 -25.89 -8.99 -6.92
CA SER A 210 -24.92 -10.06 -6.67
C SER A 210 -24.09 -9.70 -5.45
N LYS A 211 -23.55 -10.72 -4.78
CA LYS A 211 -22.60 -10.57 -3.67
C LYS A 211 -21.18 -11.00 -4.05
N VAL A 212 -21.01 -11.63 -5.21
CA VAL A 212 -19.74 -12.18 -5.66
C VAL A 212 -19.08 -11.23 -6.66
N PHE A 213 -17.78 -10.97 -6.49
CA PHE A 213 -16.95 -10.26 -7.46
C PHE A 213 -15.60 -10.95 -7.62
N PHE A 214 -15.02 -10.83 -8.81
CA PHE A 214 -13.77 -11.48 -9.16
C PHE A 214 -12.63 -10.49 -9.15
N THR A 215 -11.47 -10.85 -8.62
CA THR A 215 -10.26 -10.00 -8.57
C THR A 215 -9.04 -10.73 -9.13
N ASN A 216 -7.94 -10.01 -9.34
CA ASN A 216 -6.70 -10.65 -9.78
C ASN A 216 -6.07 -11.41 -8.61
N HIS A 217 -5.70 -10.75 -7.52
CA HIS A 217 -5.28 -11.43 -6.28
C HIS A 217 -6.25 -11.21 -5.13
N ALA A 218 -6.00 -11.92 -4.03
CA ALA A 218 -6.91 -12.02 -2.91
C ALA A 218 -6.85 -10.82 -1.93
N ALA A 219 -6.74 -9.57 -2.41
CA ALA A 219 -6.57 -8.39 -1.56
C ALA A 219 -7.83 -7.94 -0.78
N PHE A 220 -9.03 -8.17 -1.30
CA PHE A 220 -10.23 -7.51 -0.79
C PHE A 220 -11.02 -8.39 0.20
N GLY A 221 -10.37 -9.35 0.86
CA GLY A 221 -10.99 -10.26 1.84
C GLY A 221 -11.70 -9.52 2.98
N TYR A 222 -10.98 -8.63 3.65
CA TYR A 222 -11.52 -7.75 4.69
C TYR A 222 -12.70 -6.89 4.24
N LEU A 223 -12.59 -6.28 3.05
CA LEU A 223 -13.67 -5.47 2.47
C LEU A 223 -14.90 -6.34 2.20
N ALA A 224 -14.69 -7.53 1.64
CA ALA A 224 -15.76 -8.45 1.31
C ALA A 224 -16.49 -8.91 2.59
N GLU A 225 -15.75 -9.33 3.62
CA GLU A 225 -16.32 -9.73 4.90
C GLU A 225 -17.15 -8.59 5.54
N ARG A 226 -16.57 -7.38 5.64
CA ARG A 226 -17.18 -6.20 6.27
C ARG A 226 -18.56 -5.88 5.68
N TYR A 227 -18.70 -5.97 4.36
CA TYR A 227 -19.91 -5.55 3.65
C TYR A 227 -20.76 -6.73 3.13
N GLY A 228 -20.49 -7.95 3.60
CA GLY A 228 -21.24 -9.15 3.26
C GLY A 228 -21.20 -9.48 1.77
N LEU A 229 -20.02 -9.37 1.18
CA LEU A 229 -19.68 -9.78 -0.18
C LEU A 229 -18.79 -11.04 -0.13
N THR A 230 -18.53 -11.60 -1.31
CA THR A 230 -17.62 -12.71 -1.52
C THR A 230 -16.66 -12.33 -2.63
N GLN A 231 -15.36 -12.41 -2.35
CA GLN A 231 -14.31 -12.27 -3.34
C GLN A 231 -13.94 -13.64 -3.88
N GLU A 232 -13.83 -13.76 -5.20
CA GLU A 232 -13.17 -14.87 -5.86
C GLU A 232 -11.92 -14.36 -6.58
N ALA A 233 -10.74 -14.73 -6.10
CA ALA A 233 -9.50 -14.30 -6.72
C ALA A 233 -9.01 -15.31 -7.77
N ILE A 234 -8.36 -14.78 -8.81
CA ILE A 234 -7.67 -15.58 -9.83
C ILE A 234 -6.43 -16.23 -9.23
N SER A 235 -5.65 -15.43 -8.50
CA SER A 235 -4.43 -15.79 -7.78
C SER A 235 -4.65 -15.73 -6.27
N GLY A 236 -3.72 -16.28 -5.48
CA GLY A 236 -3.78 -16.25 -4.02
C GLY A 236 -3.52 -14.86 -3.44
N ILE A 237 -2.97 -14.79 -2.23
CA ILE A 237 -2.59 -13.53 -1.58
C ILE A 237 -1.45 -12.83 -2.34
N ASP A 238 -0.53 -13.62 -2.93
CA ASP A 238 0.54 -13.10 -3.79
C ASP A 238 0.01 -12.82 -5.22
N PRO A 239 0.15 -11.57 -5.71
CA PRO A 239 -0.39 -11.17 -7.01
C PRO A 239 0.40 -11.65 -8.23
N GLU A 240 1.67 -12.04 -8.08
CA GLU A 240 2.51 -12.52 -9.19
C GLU A 240 2.36 -14.03 -9.44
N SER A 241 1.64 -14.73 -8.56
CA SER A 241 1.31 -16.14 -8.74
C SER A 241 0.42 -16.37 -9.96
N GLU A 242 0.87 -17.16 -10.95
CA GLU A 242 0.04 -17.53 -12.10
C GLU A 242 -1.09 -18.50 -11.68
N PRO A 243 -2.34 -18.30 -12.14
CA PRO A 243 -3.41 -19.22 -11.82
C PRO A 243 -3.24 -20.55 -12.56
N SER A 244 -3.63 -21.64 -11.91
CA SER A 244 -3.74 -22.92 -12.60
C SER A 244 -4.86 -22.90 -13.65
N GLY A 245 -4.70 -23.68 -14.72
CA GLY A 245 -5.77 -23.85 -15.71
C GLY A 245 -7.06 -24.47 -15.14
N ALA A 246 -6.97 -25.16 -13.99
CA ALA A 246 -8.13 -25.66 -13.26
C ALA A 246 -8.89 -24.50 -12.59
N ARG A 247 -8.18 -23.61 -11.89
CA ARG A 247 -8.79 -22.44 -11.23
C ARG A 247 -9.50 -21.53 -12.23
N VAL A 248 -8.91 -21.28 -13.40
CA VAL A 248 -9.57 -20.51 -14.47
C VAL A 248 -10.89 -21.15 -14.92
N ARG A 249 -10.96 -22.48 -15.00
CA ARG A 249 -12.20 -23.20 -15.36
C ARG A 249 -13.24 -23.18 -14.25
N GLU A 250 -12.82 -23.23 -12.99
CA GLU A 250 -13.70 -23.10 -11.82
C GLU A 250 -14.33 -21.70 -11.80
N LEU A 251 -13.52 -20.65 -11.95
CA LEU A 251 -14.00 -19.27 -12.03
C LEU A 251 -15.01 -19.07 -13.18
N GLN A 252 -14.81 -19.72 -14.33
CA GLN A 252 -15.80 -19.68 -15.42
C GLN A 252 -17.15 -20.30 -15.04
N GLN A 253 -17.14 -21.35 -14.20
CA GLN A 253 -18.36 -22.00 -13.72
C GLN A 253 -19.04 -21.15 -12.63
N GLU A 254 -18.26 -20.67 -11.67
CA GLU A 254 -18.70 -19.77 -10.58
C GLU A 254 -19.30 -18.48 -11.17
N ALA A 255 -18.64 -17.85 -12.15
CA ALA A 255 -19.14 -16.64 -12.79
C ALA A 255 -20.55 -16.82 -13.36
N LYS A 256 -20.82 -18.00 -13.95
CA LYS A 256 -22.14 -18.33 -14.51
C LYS A 256 -23.15 -18.68 -13.42
N ALA A 257 -22.74 -19.38 -12.37
CA ALA A 257 -23.60 -19.78 -11.26
C ALA A 257 -24.06 -18.58 -10.43
N ASP A 258 -23.14 -17.66 -10.12
CA ASP A 258 -23.36 -16.53 -9.22
C ASP A 258 -23.74 -15.23 -9.95
N GLY A 259 -23.88 -15.31 -11.27
CA GLY A 259 -24.28 -14.18 -12.12
C GLY A 259 -23.28 -13.03 -12.08
N VAL A 260 -22.00 -13.34 -11.94
CA VAL A 260 -20.90 -12.36 -11.98
C VAL A 260 -20.86 -11.75 -13.37
N THR A 261 -20.67 -10.43 -13.45
CA THR A 261 -20.62 -9.71 -14.73
C THR A 261 -19.28 -9.05 -15.03
N THR A 262 -18.39 -9.00 -14.04
CA THR A 262 -17.17 -8.19 -14.07
C THR A 262 -16.04 -8.90 -13.37
N VAL A 263 -14.87 -8.94 -14.03
CA VAL A 263 -13.59 -9.34 -13.45
C VAL A 263 -12.77 -8.08 -13.20
N PHE A 264 -12.36 -7.86 -11.96
CA PHE A 264 -11.50 -6.74 -11.60
C PHE A 264 -10.03 -7.08 -11.82
N TYR A 265 -9.28 -6.08 -12.25
CA TYR A 265 -7.82 -6.09 -12.26
C TYR A 265 -7.31 -4.84 -11.54
N GLU A 266 -6.01 -4.83 -11.28
CA GLU A 266 -5.37 -3.87 -10.39
C GLU A 266 -4.39 -2.99 -11.17
N THR A 267 -3.81 -2.01 -10.48
CA THR A 267 -3.00 -0.95 -11.11
C THR A 267 -1.52 -1.29 -11.18
N LEU A 268 -1.03 -2.10 -10.24
CA LEU A 268 0.39 -2.47 -10.11
C LEU A 268 0.78 -3.73 -10.89
N VAL A 269 -0.13 -4.70 -10.99
CA VAL A 269 0.11 -5.98 -11.69
C VAL A 269 -0.51 -6.08 -13.09
N SER A 270 -0.13 -7.12 -13.83
CA SER A 270 -0.54 -7.31 -15.24
C SER A 270 -2.01 -7.73 -15.40
N ASP A 271 -2.80 -6.94 -16.14
CA ASP A 271 -4.23 -7.20 -16.41
C ASP A 271 -4.53 -8.34 -17.41
N LYS A 272 -3.50 -9.01 -17.95
CA LYS A 272 -3.65 -10.02 -19.02
C LYS A 272 -4.50 -11.21 -18.60
N THR A 273 -4.34 -11.66 -17.36
CA THR A 273 -5.03 -12.84 -16.83
C THR A 273 -6.51 -12.54 -16.64
N ALA A 274 -6.83 -11.43 -15.96
CA ALA A 274 -8.20 -10.94 -15.82
C ALA A 274 -8.89 -10.70 -17.17
N LYS A 275 -8.20 -10.10 -18.15
CA LYS A 275 -8.74 -9.91 -19.51
C LYS A 275 -8.98 -11.23 -20.26
N THR A 276 -8.12 -12.23 -20.05
CA THR A 276 -8.27 -13.55 -20.65
C THR A 276 -9.48 -14.27 -20.08
N LEU A 277 -9.61 -14.30 -18.76
CA LEU A 277 -10.78 -14.86 -18.08
C LEU A 277 -12.06 -14.15 -18.53
N ALA A 278 -12.06 -12.82 -18.54
CA ALA A 278 -13.23 -12.04 -18.94
C ALA A 278 -13.64 -12.32 -20.41
N ARG A 279 -12.69 -12.42 -21.33
CA ARG A 279 -12.98 -12.77 -22.73
C ARG A 279 -13.60 -14.16 -22.84
N ASP A 280 -13.01 -15.15 -22.16
CA ASP A 280 -13.42 -16.54 -22.29
C ASP A 280 -14.75 -16.83 -21.57
N ALA A 281 -15.04 -16.10 -20.49
CA ALA A 281 -16.29 -16.16 -19.73
C ALA A 281 -17.37 -15.16 -20.22
N ASN A 282 -17.07 -14.33 -21.23
CA ASN A 282 -17.92 -13.24 -21.71
C ASN A 282 -18.35 -12.25 -20.59
N LEU A 283 -17.40 -11.88 -19.75
CA LEU A 283 -17.52 -10.89 -18.68
C LEU A 283 -16.91 -9.54 -19.12
N LYS A 284 -17.23 -8.48 -18.39
CA LYS A 284 -16.55 -7.19 -18.50
C LYS A 284 -15.29 -7.19 -17.65
N THR A 285 -14.38 -6.26 -17.91
CA THR A 285 -13.31 -5.92 -16.96
C THR A 285 -13.52 -4.52 -16.40
N ASP A 286 -13.07 -4.30 -15.17
CA ASP A 286 -12.96 -2.99 -14.57
C ASP A 286 -11.78 -2.96 -13.58
N VAL A 287 -11.43 -1.80 -13.04
CA VAL A 287 -10.35 -1.65 -12.06
C VAL A 287 -10.91 -1.69 -10.64
N LEU A 288 -10.25 -2.46 -9.77
CA LEU A 288 -10.38 -2.37 -8.32
C LEU A 288 -8.96 -2.27 -7.76
N ASP A 289 -8.62 -1.13 -7.15
CA ASP A 289 -7.25 -0.81 -6.75
C ASP A 289 -7.02 -1.25 -5.29
N PRO A 290 -6.01 -2.10 -5.00
CA PRO A 290 -5.75 -2.59 -3.64
C PRO A 290 -5.11 -1.53 -2.75
N LEU A 291 -4.78 -0.34 -3.27
CA LEU A 291 -4.16 0.76 -2.53
C LEU A 291 -2.77 0.43 -1.96
N GLU A 292 -2.10 -0.53 -2.55
CA GLU A 292 -0.71 -0.90 -2.23
C GLU A 292 0.29 0.19 -2.67
N GLY A 293 -0.08 0.95 -3.71
CA GLY A 293 0.61 2.15 -4.18
C GLY A 293 -0.28 2.95 -5.12
N ILE A 294 -0.23 4.29 -5.05
CA ILE A 294 -0.97 5.16 -5.97
C ILE A 294 -0.10 5.50 -7.17
N THR A 295 -0.66 5.38 -8.37
CA THR A 295 -0.01 5.71 -9.64
C THR A 295 -0.94 6.52 -10.55
N ASP A 296 -0.44 6.99 -11.69
CA ASP A 296 -1.26 7.62 -12.73
C ASP A 296 -2.39 6.71 -13.28
N LYS A 297 -2.35 5.40 -12.99
CA LYS A 297 -3.43 4.46 -13.35
C LYS A 297 -4.53 4.36 -12.29
N SER A 298 -4.26 4.81 -11.06
CA SER A 298 -5.22 4.82 -9.96
C SER A 298 -6.35 5.82 -10.26
N ARG A 299 -7.55 5.54 -9.76
CA ARG A 299 -8.74 6.38 -9.97
C ARG A 299 -8.91 7.38 -8.81
N GLY A 300 -7.88 8.16 -8.55
CA GLY A 300 -7.80 9.10 -7.45
C GLY A 300 -6.35 9.34 -7.05
N ASP A 301 -6.12 10.44 -6.36
CA ASP A 301 -4.78 10.90 -5.97
C ASP A 301 -4.45 10.58 -4.49
N ASP A 302 -5.44 10.10 -3.73
CA ASP A 302 -5.29 9.72 -2.32
C ASP A 302 -6.14 8.49 -1.96
N TYR A 303 -5.96 7.99 -0.73
CA TYR A 303 -6.64 6.79 -0.22
C TYR A 303 -8.16 6.91 -0.33
N PHE A 304 -8.74 8.07 0.03
CA PHE A 304 -10.18 8.25 0.06
C PHE A 304 -10.76 8.29 -1.35
N GLN A 305 -10.13 9.04 -2.26
CA GLN A 305 -10.59 9.12 -3.65
C GLN A 305 -10.55 7.76 -4.36
N VAL A 306 -9.49 6.97 -4.14
CA VAL A 306 -9.38 5.63 -4.70
C VAL A 306 -10.40 4.68 -4.07
N MET A 307 -10.62 4.72 -2.75
CA MET A 307 -11.67 3.93 -2.09
C MET A 307 -13.07 4.30 -2.59
N GLU A 308 -13.35 5.58 -2.82
CA GLU A 308 -14.62 6.04 -3.43
C GLU A 308 -14.78 5.54 -4.86
N ALA A 309 -13.69 5.51 -5.65
CA ALA A 309 -13.69 4.94 -6.99
C ALA A 309 -13.91 3.42 -6.97
N ASN A 310 -13.29 2.70 -6.03
CA ASN A 310 -13.51 1.27 -5.79
C ASN A 310 -14.97 0.99 -5.44
N LEU A 311 -15.56 1.76 -4.53
CA LEU A 311 -16.99 1.67 -4.19
C LEU A 311 -17.87 1.83 -5.43
N LYS A 312 -17.60 2.84 -6.28
CA LYS A 312 -18.36 3.06 -7.51
C LYS A 312 -18.25 1.88 -8.49
N ALA A 313 -17.05 1.30 -8.61
CA ALA A 313 -16.80 0.14 -9.45
C ALA A 313 -17.59 -1.08 -8.94
N LEU A 314 -17.51 -1.37 -7.64
CA LEU A 314 -18.26 -2.43 -6.97
C LEU A 314 -19.78 -2.25 -7.12
N ARG A 315 -20.31 -1.04 -6.90
CA ARG A 315 -21.74 -0.75 -7.09
C ARG A 315 -22.21 -1.08 -8.49
N THR A 316 -21.39 -0.75 -9.50
CA THR A 316 -21.70 -1.00 -10.91
C THR A 316 -21.69 -2.51 -11.21
N ALA A 317 -20.63 -3.22 -10.79
CA ALA A 317 -20.48 -4.66 -11.01
C ALA A 317 -21.55 -5.49 -10.28
N LEU A 318 -21.82 -5.16 -9.02
CA LEU A 318 -22.76 -5.87 -8.17
C LEU A 318 -24.22 -5.42 -8.38
N GLY A 319 -24.43 -4.39 -9.20
CA GLY A 319 -25.75 -3.88 -9.55
C GLY A 319 -26.50 -3.25 -8.38
N ALA A 320 -25.78 -2.63 -7.44
CA ALA A 320 -26.34 -1.96 -6.29
C ALA A 320 -27.20 -0.76 -6.69
N LYS A 321 -28.33 -0.57 -5.99
CA LYS A 321 -29.28 0.53 -6.21
C LYS A 321 -29.31 1.47 -5.02
#